data_AF-A0A6A0H6J0-F1
#
_entry.id   AF-A0A6A0H6J0-F1
#
_cell.length_a   1.000
_cell.length_b   1.000
_cell.length_c   1.000
_cell.angle_alpha   90.00
_cell.angle_beta   90.00
_cell.angle_gamma   90.00
#
_symmetry.space_group_name_H-M   'P 1'
#
loop_
_entity.id
_entity.type
_entity.pdbx_description
1 polymer ?
#
loop_
_entity_poly.entity_id
_entity_poly.type
_entity_poly.pdbx_seq_one_letter_code
_entity_poly.pdbx_strand_id
1 'polypeptide(L)'
;SAQVEDRIYLSYGITDKFTSAEGDTCLYVAREGAFLGLLAWPLTLDAPYKPRMDLIINRAAGLYHKWHGDVVHVTMLKKLRVKDKPKDFISTEHPTPSILTQSILRASLALLGCGYLWASLTFSLEFAIGKFSL
;
A
#
# COMPACT_ATOMS: atom_id res chain seq x y z
N SER A 1 22.12 13.61 -3.49
CA SER A 1 21.56 12.54 -4.35
C SER A 1 20.30 11.88 -3.75
N ALA A 2 20.20 11.60 -2.44
CA ALA A 2 18.97 10.98 -1.88
C ALA A 2 17.69 11.79 -1.95
N GLN A 3 17.76 13.09 -1.71
CA GLN A 3 16.56 13.95 -1.68
C GLN A 3 15.82 13.89 -3.01
N VAL A 4 16.56 13.65 -4.09
CA VAL A 4 16.02 13.47 -5.43
C VAL A 4 15.35 12.10 -5.52
N GLU A 5 16.01 11.03 -5.07
CA GLU A 5 15.47 9.67 -5.06
C GLU A 5 14.19 9.52 -4.22
N ASP A 6 14.15 10.10 -3.02
CA ASP A 6 12.99 10.00 -2.11
C ASP A 6 11.78 10.76 -2.68
N ARG A 7 12.03 11.93 -3.27
CA ARG A 7 11.01 12.68 -4.04
C ARG A 7 10.58 11.96 -5.30
N ILE A 8 11.47 11.20 -5.93
CA ILE A 8 11.18 10.35 -7.10
C ILE A 8 10.26 9.19 -6.71
N TYR A 9 10.54 8.50 -5.61
CA TYR A 9 9.67 7.43 -5.12
C TYR A 9 8.33 7.97 -4.66
N LEU A 10 8.33 9.13 -4.01
CA LEU A 10 7.10 9.81 -3.61
C LEU A 10 6.26 10.23 -4.81
N SER A 11 6.86 10.86 -5.84
CA SER A 11 6.13 11.27 -7.05
C SER A 11 5.61 10.07 -7.84
N TYR A 12 6.33 8.95 -7.86
CA TYR A 12 5.86 7.69 -8.41
C TYR A 12 4.65 7.17 -7.61
N GLY A 13 4.76 7.10 -6.28
CA GLY A 13 3.67 6.64 -5.41
C GLY A 13 2.41 7.52 -5.52
N ILE A 14 2.59 8.83 -5.64
CA ILE A 14 1.49 9.78 -5.91
C ILE A 14 0.87 9.49 -7.28
N THR A 15 1.69 9.37 -8.32
CA THR A 15 1.22 9.10 -9.68
C THR A 15 0.48 7.75 -9.76
N ASP A 16 0.98 6.72 -9.07
CA ASP A 16 0.42 5.37 -9.09
C ASP A 16 -0.86 5.24 -8.25
N LYS A 17 -0.94 5.90 -7.09
CA LYS A 17 -2.05 5.69 -6.16
C LYS A 17 -3.06 6.83 -6.10
N PHE A 18 -2.67 8.05 -6.46
CA PHE A 18 -3.46 9.26 -6.25
C PHE A 18 -3.80 10.04 -7.53
N THR A 19 -3.20 9.68 -8.67
CA THR A 19 -3.54 10.26 -9.98
C THR A 19 -4.46 9.32 -10.78
N SER A 20 -5.62 9.84 -11.16
CA SER A 20 -6.57 9.18 -12.07
C SER A 20 -6.03 9.14 -13.49
N ALA A 21 -6.53 8.19 -14.30
CA ALA A 21 -6.19 8.06 -15.72
C ALA A 21 -6.54 9.30 -16.56
N GLU A 22 -7.42 10.17 -16.06
CA GLU A 22 -7.83 11.44 -16.68
C GLU A 22 -6.94 12.63 -16.28
N GLY A 23 -5.96 12.41 -15.39
CA GLY A 23 -5.04 13.45 -14.92
C GLY A 23 -5.47 14.14 -13.62
N ASP A 24 -6.70 13.90 -13.15
CA ASP A 24 -7.15 14.43 -11.87
C ASP A 24 -6.38 13.80 -10.70
N THR A 25 -5.75 14.66 -9.91
CA THR A 25 -4.90 14.26 -8.78
C THR A 25 -5.68 14.50 -7.48
N CYS A 26 -6.01 13.42 -6.76
CA CYS A 26 -6.66 13.55 -5.46
C CYS A 26 -5.63 14.09 -4.46
N LEU A 27 -6.00 15.11 -3.69
CA LEU A 27 -5.08 15.92 -2.88
C LEU A 27 -4.23 15.04 -1.93
N TYR A 28 -2.95 14.87 -2.25
CA TYR A 28 -2.02 14.10 -1.44
C TYR A 28 -1.26 15.02 -0.48
N VAL A 29 -1.59 14.96 0.81
CA VAL A 29 -0.84 15.64 1.86
C VAL A 29 0.28 14.71 2.32
N ALA A 30 1.48 14.88 1.75
CA ALA A 30 2.68 14.21 2.23
C ALA A 30 3.19 14.92 3.49
N ARG A 31 3.38 14.19 4.59
CA ARG A 31 4.25 14.66 5.68
C ARG A 31 5.69 14.43 5.22
N GLU A 32 6.22 15.36 4.44
CA GLU A 32 7.62 15.30 3.98
C GLU A 32 8.52 15.26 5.23
N GLY A 33 9.39 14.25 5.32
CA GLY A 33 10.31 14.13 6.43
C GLY A 33 11.21 15.37 6.47
N ALA A 34 11.17 16.13 7.57
CA ALA A 34 12.02 17.32 7.76
C ALA A 34 13.53 16.99 7.72
N PHE A 35 13.88 15.70 7.81
CA PHE A 35 15.24 15.21 7.64
C PHE A 35 15.45 14.65 6.24
N LEU A 36 16.38 15.29 5.54
CA LEU A 36 16.89 14.89 4.26
C LEU A 36 17.70 13.60 4.45
N GLY A 37 17.15 12.44 4.11
CA GLY A 37 17.94 11.22 4.00
C GLY A 37 19.12 11.48 3.05
N LEU A 38 20.31 10.97 3.36
CA LEU A 38 21.48 11.04 2.46
C LEU A 38 21.76 9.62 1.96
N LEU A 39 21.31 9.31 0.74
CA LEU A 39 21.60 8.08 0.00
C LEU A 39 22.94 8.35 -0.66
N ALA A 40 23.98 7.96 0.07
CA ALA A 40 25.27 7.67 -0.49
C ALA A 40 25.29 6.19 -0.83
N TRP A 41 25.97 5.83 -1.92
CA TRP A 41 26.35 4.44 -2.09
C TRP A 41 27.28 4.04 -0.94
N PRO A 42 27.04 2.91 -0.25
CA PRO A 42 27.94 2.43 0.79
C PRO A 42 29.24 1.96 0.15
N LEU A 43 30.18 2.89 -0.04
CA LEU A 43 31.54 2.58 -0.45
C LEU A 43 32.42 2.48 0.79
N THR A 44 33.31 1.51 0.79
CA THR A 44 34.42 1.47 1.74
C THR A 44 35.25 2.74 1.60
N LEU A 45 35.72 3.28 2.73
CA LEU A 45 36.39 4.58 2.79
C LEU A 45 37.59 4.67 1.83
N ASP A 46 38.27 3.52 1.63
CA ASP A 46 39.50 3.37 0.85
C ASP A 46 39.31 2.72 -0.54
N ALA A 47 38.08 2.70 -1.06
CA ALA A 47 37.83 2.15 -2.38
C ALA A 47 38.59 2.93 -3.47
N PRO A 48 39.49 2.30 -4.26
CA PRO A 48 40.29 2.99 -5.28
C PRO A 48 39.44 3.52 -6.45
N TYR A 49 38.19 3.04 -6.58
CA TYR A 49 37.23 3.46 -7.60
C TYR A 49 36.30 4.59 -7.15
N LYS A 50 36.34 5.00 -5.88
CA LYS A 50 35.50 6.08 -5.33
C LYS A 50 35.53 7.37 -6.18
N PRO A 51 36.69 7.96 -6.51
CA PRO A 51 36.73 9.20 -7.30
C PRO A 51 36.18 9.03 -8.72
N ARG A 52 36.32 7.82 -9.31
CA ARG A 52 35.80 7.51 -10.64
C ARG A 52 34.28 7.34 -10.61
N MET A 53 33.74 6.74 -9.56
CA MET A 53 32.30 6.61 -9.35
C MET A 53 31.65 7.98 -9.14
N ASP A 54 32.23 8.84 -8.31
CA ASP A 54 31.69 10.20 -8.07
C ASP A 54 31.61 11.02 -9.37
N LEU A 55 32.62 10.89 -10.25
CA LEU A 55 32.64 11.54 -11.56
C LEU A 55 31.55 10.98 -12.50
N ILE A 56 31.35 9.67 -12.51
CA ILE A 56 30.30 9.02 -13.32
C ILE A 56 28.92 9.45 -12.84
N ILE A 57 28.68 9.43 -11.52
CA ILE A 57 27.41 9.82 -10.91
C ILE A 57 27.10 11.29 -11.23
N ASN A 58 28.08 12.19 -11.09
CA ASN A 58 27.90 13.60 -11.42
C ASN A 58 27.59 13.82 -12.91
N ARG A 59 28.24 13.07 -13.82
CA ARG A 59 27.93 13.13 -15.27
C ARG A 59 26.58 12.52 -15.61
N ALA A 60 26.15 11.50 -14.87
CA ALA A 60 24.88 10.82 -15.06
C ALA A 60 23.69 11.59 -14.44
N ALA A 61 23.92 12.68 -13.69
CA ALA A 61 22.87 13.45 -13.02
C ALA A 61 21.70 13.85 -13.95
N GLY A 62 21.99 14.25 -15.20
CA GLY A 62 20.96 14.56 -16.19
C GLY A 62 20.20 13.34 -16.72
N LEU A 63 20.85 12.18 -16.76
CA LEU A 63 20.25 10.92 -17.19
C LEU A 63 19.24 10.40 -16.16
N TYR A 64 19.50 10.59 -14.86
CA TYR A 64 18.54 10.26 -13.80
C TYR A 64 17.24 11.04 -13.95
N HIS A 65 17.32 12.33 -14.28
CA HIS A 65 16.13 13.15 -14.46
C HIS A 65 15.28 12.68 -15.65
N LYS A 66 15.93 12.33 -16.76
CA LYS A 66 15.25 11.76 -17.93
C LYS A 66 14.62 10.40 -17.60
N TRP A 67 15.38 9.50 -16.98
CA TRP A 67 14.89 8.18 -16.63
C TRP A 67 13.71 8.25 -15.67
N HIS A 68 13.72 9.20 -14.73
CA HIS A 68 12.58 9.46 -13.86
C HIS A 68 11.32 9.85 -14.65
N GLY A 69 11.45 10.83 -15.56
CA GLY A 69 10.35 11.25 -16.42
C GLY A 69 9.79 10.09 -17.25
N ASP A 70 10.68 9.27 -17.82
CA ASP A 70 10.29 8.09 -18.62
C ASP A 70 9.53 7.07 -17.77
N VAL A 71 9.96 6.80 -16.54
CA VAL A 71 9.27 5.85 -15.62
C VAL A 71 7.89 6.36 -15.25
N VAL A 72 7.75 7.65 -14.90
CA VAL A 72 6.43 8.25 -14.59
C VAL A 72 5.52 8.16 -15.82
N HIS A 73 6.04 8.52 -16.99
CA HIS A 73 5.27 8.52 -18.23
C HIS A 73 4.82 7.11 -18.64
N VAL A 74 5.70 6.11 -18.56
CA VAL A 74 5.37 4.70 -18.82
C VAL A 74 4.30 4.19 -17.85
N THR A 75 4.33 4.64 -16.60
CA THR A 75 3.35 4.24 -15.58
C THR A 75 1.98 4.82 -15.88
N MET A 76 1.90 6.09 -16.29
CA MET A 76 0.67 6.71 -16.77
C MET A 76 0.11 5.99 -18.00
N LEU A 77 0.96 5.67 -18.98
CA LEU A 77 0.55 4.94 -20.19
C LEU A 77 0.03 3.53 -19.88
N LYS A 78 0.64 2.83 -18.91
CA LYS A 78 0.13 1.53 -18.45
C LYS A 78 -1.26 1.64 -17.84
N LYS A 79 -1.53 2.67 -17.04
CA LYS A 79 -2.86 2.93 -16.47
C LYS A 79 -3.93 3.18 -17.53
N LEU A 80 -3.59 3.93 -18.58
CA LEU A 80 -4.48 4.16 -19.72
C LEU A 80 -4.83 2.84 -20.42
N ARG A 81 -3.85 1.97 -20.70
CA ARG A 81 -4.10 0.67 -21.33
C ARG A 81 -4.92 -0.29 -20.47
N VAL A 82 -4.83 -0.19 -19.14
CA VAL A 82 -5.63 -1.01 -18.21
C VAL A 82 -7.08 -0.52 -18.17
N LYS A 83 -7.34 0.77 -18.38
CA LYS A 83 -8.69 1.34 -18.47
C LYS A 83 -9.47 0.82 -19.69
N ASP A 84 -8.78 0.53 -20.79
CA ASP A 84 -9.39 0.05 -22.04
C ASP A 84 -9.71 -1.46 -22.05
N LYS A 85 -9.26 -2.21 -21.04
CA LYS A 85 -9.74 -3.59 -20.86
C LYS A 85 -11.10 -3.56 -20.15
N PRO A 86 -12.09 -4.36 -20.61
CA PRO A 86 -13.35 -4.49 -19.87
C PRO A 86 -13.04 -4.93 -18.45
N LYS A 87 -13.63 -4.21 -17.48
CA LYS A 87 -13.51 -4.48 -16.04
C LYS A 87 -14.20 -5.79 -15.68
N ASP A 88 -13.58 -6.90 -16.03
CA ASP A 88 -13.87 -8.19 -15.44
C ASP A 88 -13.14 -8.25 -14.10
N PHE A 89 -13.85 -7.82 -13.06
CA PHE A 89 -13.85 -8.40 -11.72
C PHE A 89 -12.47 -8.71 -11.10
N ILE A 90 -11.72 -7.68 -10.69
CA ILE A 90 -11.07 -7.65 -9.36
C ILE A 90 -11.06 -6.18 -8.91
N SER A 91 -12.03 -5.79 -8.09
CA SER A 91 -11.86 -4.62 -7.22
C SER A 91 -10.74 -4.95 -6.26
N THR A 92 -9.52 -4.51 -6.55
CA THR A 92 -8.57 -4.17 -5.49
C THR A 92 -9.12 -2.92 -4.79
N GLU A 93 -10.16 -3.12 -3.99
CA GLU A 93 -10.52 -2.21 -2.91
C GLU A 93 -9.27 -2.07 -2.04
N HIS A 94 -8.62 -0.91 -2.15
CA HIS A 94 -7.86 -0.39 -1.03
C HIS A 94 -8.85 -0.34 0.14
N PRO A 95 -8.68 -1.13 1.22
CA PRO A 95 -9.62 -1.10 2.31
C PRO A 95 -9.50 0.27 2.95
N THR A 96 -10.51 1.10 2.74
CA THR A 96 -10.78 2.20 3.66
C THR A 96 -10.82 1.58 5.06
N PRO A 97 -10.11 2.15 6.05
CA PRO A 97 -9.94 1.51 7.36
C PRO A 97 -11.27 1.19 8.04
N SER A 98 -12.35 1.88 7.66
CA SER A 98 -13.71 1.65 8.15
C SER A 98 -14.32 0.32 7.71
N ILE A 99 -14.09 -0.13 6.47
CA ILE A 99 -14.72 -1.37 5.95
C ILE A 99 -14.09 -2.60 6.58
N LEU A 100 -12.77 -2.59 6.79
CA LEU A 100 -12.06 -3.67 7.47
C LEU A 100 -12.52 -3.81 8.93
N THR A 101 -12.71 -2.68 9.63
CA THR A 101 -13.25 -2.72 11.00
C THR A 101 -14.68 -3.23 11.05
N GLN A 102 -15.51 -2.90 10.06
CA GLN A 102 -16.91 -3.30 10.04
C GLN A 102 -17.09 -4.78 9.70
N SER A 103 -16.27 -5.34 8.80
CA SER A 103 -16.32 -6.77 8.46
C SER A 103 -15.82 -7.64 9.62
N ILE A 104 -14.75 -7.24 10.30
CA ILE A 104 -14.24 -7.93 11.48
C ILE A 104 -15.26 -7.90 12.62
N LEU A 105 -15.89 -6.74 12.89
CA LEU A 105 -16.90 -6.60 13.93
C LEU A 105 -18.14 -7.49 13.66
N ARG A 106 -18.57 -7.59 12.40
CA ARG A 106 -19.69 -8.46 11.99
C ARG A 106 -19.37 -9.94 12.18
N ALA A 107 -18.16 -10.36 11.84
CA ALA A 107 -17.74 -11.75 12.03
C ALA A 107 -17.67 -12.13 13.52
N SER A 108 -17.14 -11.24 14.37
CA SER A 108 -17.09 -11.49 15.82
C SER A 108 -18.48 -11.56 16.46
N LEU A 109 -19.42 -10.70 16.04
CA LEU A 109 -20.80 -10.73 16.53
C LEU A 109 -21.54 -12.01 16.12
N ALA A 110 -21.31 -12.50 14.90
CA ALA A 110 -21.90 -13.76 14.43
C ALA A 110 -21.41 -14.97 15.24
N LEU A 111 -20.11 -15.04 15.54
CA LEU A 111 -19.55 -16.10 16.39
C LEU A 111 -20.11 -16.05 17.82
N LEU A 112 -20.23 -14.85 18.39
CA LEU A 112 -20.80 -14.67 19.73
C LEU A 112 -22.27 -15.10 19.78
N GLY A 113 -23.07 -14.72 18.77
CA GLY A 113 -24.47 -15.12 18.67
C GLY A 113 -24.64 -16.62 18.51
N CYS A 114 -23.81 -17.26 17.69
CA CYS A 114 -23.84 -18.72 17.50
C CYS A 114 -23.48 -19.46 18.79
N GLY A 115 -22.46 -19.00 19.52
CA GLY A 115 -22.09 -19.55 20.83
C GLY A 115 -23.21 -19.43 21.87
N TYR A 116 -23.92 -18.29 21.90
CA TYR A 116 -25.04 -18.08 22.82
C TYR A 116 -26.21 -19.02 22.53
N LEU A 117 -26.55 -19.22 21.25
CA LEU A 117 -27.59 -20.18 20.85
C LEU A 117 -27.22 -21.61 21.25
N TRP A 118 -25.95 -21.98 21.06
CA TRP A 118 -25.47 -23.31 21.44
C TRP A 118 -25.57 -23.53 22.96
N ALA A 119 -25.11 -22.56 23.76
CA ALA A 119 -25.20 -22.61 25.21
C ALA A 119 -26.66 -22.71 25.69
N SER A 120 -27.55 -21.88 25.13
CA SER A 120 -28.98 -21.91 25.45
C SER A 120 -29.63 -23.26 25.12
N LEU A 121 -29.22 -23.89 24.02
CA LEU A 121 -29.75 -25.18 23.60
C LEU A 121 -29.28 -26.30 24.52
N THR A 122 -27.99 -26.30 24.91
CA THR A 122 -27.45 -27.27 25.88
C THR A 122 -28.11 -27.14 27.24
N PHE A 123 -28.31 -25.92 27.74
CA PHE A 123 -28.98 -25.66 29.01
C PHE A 123 -30.45 -26.12 29.01
N SER A 124 -31.17 -25.84 27.92
CA SER A 124 -32.57 -26.28 27.77
C SER A 124 -32.69 -27.81 27.73
N LEU A 125 -31.73 -28.48 27.10
CA LEU A 125 -31.70 -29.94 26.97
C LEU A 125 -31.38 -30.61 28.31
N GLU A 126 -30.41 -30.08 29.07
CA GLU A 126 -30.14 -30.51 30.44
C GLU A 126 -31.34 -30.28 31.36
N PHE A 127 -32.01 -29.13 31.26
CA PHE A 127 -33.20 -28.83 32.06
C PHE A 127 -34.37 -29.77 31.75
N ALA A 128 -34.57 -30.11 30.49
CA ALA A 128 -35.59 -31.08 30.08
C ALA A 128 -35.28 -32.47 30.64
N ILE A 129 -34.05 -32.97 30.48
CA ILE A 129 -33.64 -34.28 30.99
C ILE A 129 -33.68 -34.32 32.52
N GLY A 130 -33.19 -33.28 33.20
CA GLY A 130 -33.20 -33.18 34.66
C GLY A 130 -34.61 -33.20 35.25
N LYS A 131 -35.61 -32.67 34.53
CA LYS A 131 -37.03 -32.77 34.92
C LYS A 131 -37.66 -34.13 34.69
N PHE A 132 -37.12 -34.95 33.79
CA PHE A 132 -37.61 -36.31 33.56
C PHE A 132 -36.96 -37.36 34.48
N SER A 133 -35.86 -37.01 35.16
CA SER A 133 -35.11 -37.91 36.05
C SER A 133 -35.48 -37.78 37.53
N LEU A 134 -36.50 -36.99 37.88
CA LEU A 134 -36.95 -36.74 39.26
C LEU A 134 -38.42 -37.13 39.42
#